data_AF-A0A962RI87-F1
#
_entry.id   AF-A0A962RI87-F1
#
_cell.length_a   1.000
_cell.length_b   1.000
_cell.length_c   1.000
_cell.angle_alpha   90.00
_cell.angle_beta   90.00
_cell.angle_gamma   90.00
#
_symmetry.space_group_name_H-M   'P 1'
#
loop_
_entity.id
_entity.type
_entity.pdbx_description
1 polymer ?
#
loop_
_entity_poly.entity_id
_entity_poly.type
_entity_poly.pdbx_seq_one_letter_code
_entity_poly.pdbx_strand_id
1 'polypeptide(L)'
;TLPATADDTLMLAGDERASGEAPVRARRRAWFPEHDDYLDTAIHDRRDLRPGMHLAGPAIVEDPEATIVVPPRMRASVSKSGHIVIETGNDAEPARSERA
;
A
#
# COMPACT_ATOMS: atom_id res chain seq x y z
N THR A 1 38.12 -24.10 1.15
CA THR A 1 37.10 -24.15 2.21
C THR A 1 36.59 -22.76 2.46
N LEU A 2 35.42 -22.43 1.92
CA LEU A 2 34.73 -21.17 2.21
C LEU A 2 34.01 -21.34 3.56
N PRO A 3 34.08 -20.40 4.51
CA PRO A 3 33.29 -20.50 5.72
C PRO A 3 31.82 -20.23 5.39
N ALA A 4 30.95 -21.12 5.86
CA ALA A 4 29.53 -20.89 5.94
C ALA A 4 29.27 -19.74 6.91
N THR A 5 28.75 -18.61 6.43
CA THR A 5 28.05 -17.67 7.31
C THR A 5 26.66 -18.22 7.53
N ALA A 6 26.49 -18.67 8.77
CA ALA A 6 25.31 -19.24 9.34
C ALA A 6 24.14 -18.24 9.37
N ASP A 7 22.96 -18.85 9.34
CA ASP A 7 21.71 -18.36 9.90
C ASP A 7 21.04 -17.19 9.19
N ASP A 8 20.44 -17.59 8.07
CA ASP A 8 19.09 -17.25 7.63
C ASP A 8 18.07 -17.42 8.78
N THR A 9 18.20 -16.58 9.81
CA THR A 9 17.21 -16.50 10.90
C THR A 9 16.03 -15.70 10.38
N LEU A 10 15.12 -16.41 9.72
CA LEU A 10 13.72 -16.02 9.59
C LEU A 10 13.16 -15.80 11.00
N MET A 11 13.20 -14.55 11.48
CA MET A 11 12.41 -14.12 12.63
C MET A 11 10.93 -14.09 12.22
N LEU A 12 10.31 -15.26 12.20
CA LEU A 12 8.86 -15.40 12.34
C LEU A 12 8.50 -15.21 13.82
N ALA A 13 8.74 -14.01 14.33
CA ALA A 13 7.99 -13.52 15.47
C ALA A 13 6.60 -13.14 14.93
N GLY A 14 5.71 -14.12 14.90
CA GLY A 14 4.29 -13.87 14.63
C GLY A 14 3.74 -13.01 15.76
N ASP A 15 3.59 -11.71 15.49
CA ASP A 15 2.86 -10.83 16.39
C ASP A 15 1.36 -11.00 16.13
N GLU A 16 0.67 -11.58 17.10
CA GLU A 16 -0.77 -11.78 17.07
C GLU A 16 -1.47 -10.42 17.07
N ARG A 17 -2.08 -10.08 15.92
CA ARG A 17 -2.92 -8.90 15.63
C ARG A 17 -2.18 -7.64 15.15
N ALA A 18 -1.46 -7.73 14.04
CA ALA A 18 -1.27 -6.56 13.20
C ALA A 18 -2.59 -6.16 12.49
N SER A 19 -3.63 -5.83 13.26
CA SER A 19 -4.84 -5.17 12.79
C SER A 19 -4.78 -3.73 13.25
N GLY A 20 -4.70 -2.79 12.31
CA GLY A 20 -4.46 -1.39 12.63
C GLY A 20 -4.04 -0.57 11.43
N GLU A 21 -3.84 0.71 11.65
CA GLU A 21 -3.37 1.63 10.63
C GLU A 21 -1.91 1.29 10.26
N ALA A 22 -1.62 1.27 8.96
CA ALA A 22 -0.29 0.96 8.47
C ALA A 22 0.74 2.03 8.87
N PRO A 23 1.98 1.64 9.25
CA PRO A 23 3.00 2.60 9.64
C PRO A 23 3.39 3.52 8.47
N VAL A 24 3.46 4.82 8.74
CA VAL A 24 3.90 5.83 7.78
C VAL A 24 5.41 5.99 7.89
N ARG A 25 6.15 5.66 6.82
CA ARG A 25 7.62 5.77 6.76
C ARG A 25 8.07 7.20 6.48
N ALA A 26 7.33 7.90 5.63
CA ALA A 26 7.61 9.28 5.24
C ALA A 26 6.33 9.93 4.68
N ARG A 27 6.38 11.23 4.41
CA ARG A 27 5.34 11.93 3.65
C ARG A 27 5.98 12.75 2.53
N ARG A 28 5.34 12.79 1.37
CA ARG A 28 5.81 13.53 0.18
C ARG A 28 4.62 14.18 -0.50
N ARG A 29 4.85 15.33 -1.13
CA ARG A 29 3.83 15.95 -2.00
C ARG A 29 3.73 15.19 -3.31
N ALA A 30 2.52 14.76 -3.68
CA ALA A 30 2.23 14.11 -4.96
C ALA A 30 1.07 14.81 -5.66
N TRP A 31 1.18 14.98 -6.97
CA TRP A 31 0.14 15.61 -7.78
C TRP A 31 -1.00 14.63 -8.06
N PHE A 32 -2.24 15.03 -7.78
CA PHE A 32 -3.45 14.27 -8.11
C PHE A 32 -4.34 15.07 -9.07
N PRO A 33 -4.48 14.67 -10.34
CA PRO A 33 -5.26 15.41 -11.34
C PRO A 33 -6.72 15.62 -10.95
N GLU A 34 -7.33 14.69 -10.20
CA GLU A 34 -8.72 14.76 -9.74
C GLU A 34 -8.93 15.88 -8.71
N HIS A 35 -7.85 16.42 -8.16
CA HIS A 35 -7.82 17.51 -7.19
C HIS A 35 -7.14 18.78 -7.72
N ASP A 36 -6.50 18.74 -8.90
CA ASP A 36 -5.70 19.83 -9.47
C ASP A 36 -4.69 20.43 -8.47
N ASP A 37 -4.12 19.58 -7.59
CA ASP A 37 -3.20 20.01 -6.53
C ASP A 37 -2.18 18.93 -6.12
N TYR A 38 -1.12 19.37 -5.45
CA TYR A 38 -0.14 18.54 -4.74
C TYR A 38 -0.62 18.24 -3.32
N LEU A 39 -1.00 16.99 -3.07
CA LEU A 39 -1.46 16.55 -1.75
C LEU A 39 -0.33 15.93 -0.93
N ASP A 40 -0.36 16.16 0.39
CA ASP A 40 0.57 15.58 1.34
C ASP A 40 0.28 14.09 1.55
N THR A 41 1.09 13.25 0.93
CA THR A 41 0.82 11.83 0.68
C THR A 41 1.67 10.95 1.56
N ALA A 42 1.03 10.02 2.29
CA ALA A 42 1.74 9.06 3.13
C ALA A 42 2.53 8.05 2.30
N ILE A 43 3.77 7.75 2.70
CA ILE A 43 4.61 6.73 2.08
C ILE A 43 4.73 5.55 3.04
N HIS A 44 4.45 4.36 2.56
CA HIS A 44 4.54 3.10 3.31
C HIS A 44 5.56 2.18 2.62
N ASP A 45 6.35 1.46 3.41
CA ASP A 45 7.19 0.38 2.90
C ASP A 45 6.36 -0.91 2.84
N ARG A 46 6.30 -1.56 1.67
CA ARG A 46 5.54 -2.81 1.50
C ARG A 46 5.96 -3.89 2.49
N ARG A 47 7.21 -3.90 2.93
CA ARG A 47 7.77 -4.88 3.88
C ARG A 47 7.30 -4.69 5.31
N ASP A 48 6.68 -3.55 5.63
CA ASP A 48 6.10 -3.28 6.95
C ASP A 48 4.58 -3.56 6.99
N LEU A 49 3.96 -3.76 5.83
CA LEU A 49 2.53 -4.05 5.72
C LEU A 49 2.24 -5.51 6.05
N ARG A 50 1.41 -5.75 7.07
CA ARG A 50 1.00 -7.07 7.56
C ARG A 50 -0.49 -7.33 7.30
N PRO A 51 -0.90 -8.60 7.13
CA PRO A 51 -2.30 -8.95 6.99
C PRO A 51 -3.18 -8.35 8.10
N GLY A 52 -4.27 -7.69 7.71
CA GLY A 52 -5.18 -6.99 8.62
C GLY A 52 -4.92 -5.49 8.79
N MET A 53 -3.82 -4.97 8.25
CA MET A 53 -3.56 -3.51 8.23
C MET A 53 -4.39 -2.78 7.17
N HIS A 54 -4.66 -1.50 7.42
CA HIS A 54 -5.37 -0.60 6.50
C HIS A 54 -4.63 0.71 6.28
N LEU A 55 -4.83 1.31 5.10
CA LEU A 55 -4.25 2.58 4.68
C LEU A 55 -5.35 3.45 4.06
N ALA A 56 -5.42 4.72 4.48
CA ALA A 56 -6.30 5.71 3.85
C ALA A 56 -5.54 6.50 2.79
N GLY A 57 -6.14 6.70 1.62
CA GLY A 57 -5.57 7.59 0.61
C GLY A 57 -5.70 9.07 1.00
N PRO A 58 -4.80 9.96 0.51
CA PRO A 58 -3.72 9.70 -0.42
C PRO A 58 -2.52 9.00 0.22
N ALA A 59 -2.12 7.86 -0.35
CA ALA A 59 -0.98 7.08 0.11
C ALA A 59 -0.24 6.41 -1.07
N ILE A 60 1.06 6.16 -0.89
CA ILE A 60 1.90 5.40 -1.81
C ILE A 60 2.56 4.27 -1.03
N VAL A 61 2.46 3.05 -1.54
CA VAL A 61 3.21 1.90 -1.06
C VAL A 61 4.39 1.68 -1.98
N GLU A 62 5.59 1.81 -1.44
CA GLU A 62 6.85 1.52 -2.13
C GLU A 62 7.21 0.04 -1.91
N ASP A 63 7.47 -0.67 -3.00
CA ASP A 63 8.03 -2.01 -3.02
C ASP A 63 9.28 -2.01 -3.92
N PRO A 64 10.29 -2.85 -3.66
CA PRO A 64 11.45 -2.96 -4.56
C PRO A 64 11.10 -3.23 -6.03
N GLU A 65 9.97 -3.90 -6.30
CA GLU A 65 9.55 -4.31 -7.65
C GLU A 65 8.32 -3.54 -8.16
N ALA A 66 7.66 -2.74 -7.31
CA ALA A 66 6.43 -2.05 -7.68
C ALA A 66 6.20 -0.77 -6.86
N THR A 67 5.30 0.08 -7.37
CA THR A 67 4.79 1.22 -6.60
C THR A 67 3.29 1.24 -6.74
N ILE A 68 2.57 1.22 -5.62
CA ILE A 68 1.11 1.21 -5.58
C ILE A 68 0.64 2.54 -5.05
N VAL A 69 -0.21 3.23 -5.82
CA VAL A 69 -0.85 4.48 -5.40
C VAL A 69 -2.25 4.16 -4.88
N VAL A 70 -2.59 4.68 -3.70
CA VAL A 70 -3.94 4.70 -3.13
C VAL A 70 -4.44 6.14 -3.23
N PRO A 71 -5.29 6.45 -4.23
CA PRO A 71 -5.79 7.81 -4.47
C PRO A 71 -6.59 8.38 -3.29
N PRO A 72 -6.77 9.71 -3.23
CA PRO A 72 -7.71 10.34 -2.31
C PRO A 72 -9.10 9.69 -2.36
N ARG A 73 -9.78 9.64 -1.21
CA ARG A 73 -11.11 9.00 -1.02
C ARG A 73 -11.17 7.49 -1.24
N MET A 74 -10.05 6.83 -1.53
CA MET A 74 -9.95 5.37 -1.57
C MET A 74 -9.30 4.85 -0.28
N ARG A 75 -9.52 3.57 0.03
CA ARG A 75 -8.80 2.88 1.09
C ARG A 75 -8.14 1.62 0.56
N ALA A 76 -7.04 1.23 1.18
CA ALA A 76 -6.39 -0.03 0.93
C ALA A 76 -6.36 -0.88 2.21
N SER A 77 -6.37 -2.19 2.05
CA SER A 77 -6.18 -3.15 3.14
C SER A 77 -5.29 -4.30 2.72
N VAL A 78 -4.61 -4.92 3.68
CA VAL A 78 -3.79 -6.12 3.42
C VAL A 78 -4.62 -7.35 3.75
N SER A 79 -4.93 -8.15 2.73
CA SER A 79 -5.68 -9.40 2.89
C SER A 79 -4.91 -10.43 3.71
N LYS A 80 -5.59 -11.50 4.13
CA LYS A 80 -4.96 -12.66 4.80
C LYS A 80 -3.85 -13.31 3.97
N SER A 81 -3.95 -13.27 2.64
CA SER A 81 -2.94 -13.80 1.72
C SER A 81 -1.83 -12.79 1.40
N GLY A 82 -1.85 -11.59 2.02
CA GLY A 82 -0.85 -10.55 1.78
C GLY A 82 -1.11 -9.71 0.52
N HIS A 83 -2.27 -9.83 -0.12
CA HIS A 83 -2.62 -8.94 -1.24
C HIS A 83 -3.00 -7.56 -0.70
N ILE A 84 -2.58 -6.50 -1.40
CA ILE A 84 -3.11 -5.16 -1.18
C ILE A 84 -4.41 -5.05 -1.98
N VAL A 85 -5.52 -4.84 -1.29
CA VAL A 85 -6.85 -4.67 -1.87
C VAL A 85 -7.24 -3.21 -1.73
N ILE A 86 -7.41 -2.52 -2.86
CA ILE A 86 -7.89 -1.14 -2.91
C ILE A 86 -9.39 -1.16 -3.14
N GLU A 87 -10.12 -0.48 -2.27
CA GLU A 87 -11.54 -0.24 -2.41
C GLU A 87 -11.75 1.15 -2.96
N THR A 88 -12.16 1.19 -4.22
CA THR A 88 -12.66 2.39 -4.87
C THR A 88 -14.05 2.62 -4.33
N GLY A 89 -14.25 3.68 -3.54
CA GLY A 89 -15.59 4.05 -3.09
C GLY A 89 -16.43 4.32 -4.33
N ASN A 90 -17.35 3.41 -4.67
CA ASN A 90 -18.24 3.40 -5.84
C ASN A 90 -18.24 4.70 -6.67
N ASP A 91 -17.35 4.77 -7.66
CA ASP A 91 -17.51 5.67 -8.79
C ASP A 91 -18.52 5.01 -9.73
N ALA A 92 -19.68 5.64 -9.95
CA ALA A 92 -20.54 5.28 -11.06
C ALA A 92 -19.69 5.27 -12.34
N GLU A 93 -19.62 4.14 -13.03
CA GLU A 93 -18.96 4.01 -14.34
C GLU A 93 -19.34 5.20 -15.24
N PRO A 94 -18.40 6.04 -15.70
CA PRO A 94 -18.66 6.81 -16.90
C PRO A 94 -18.76 5.79 -18.02
N ALA A 95 -19.96 5.65 -18.58
CA ALA A 95 -20.29 4.71 -19.64
C ALA A 95 -19.12 4.57 -20.62
N ARG A 96 -18.56 3.36 -20.69
CA ARG A 96 -17.62 2.96 -21.75
C ARG A 96 -18.23 3.39 -23.08
N SER A 97 -17.75 4.49 -23.65
CA SER A 97 -18.11 4.87 -25.01
C SER A 97 -17.43 3.87 -25.93
N GLU A 98 -18.22 2.92 -26.42
CA GLU A 98 -17.86 2.06 -27.54
C GLU A 98 -17.45 2.98 -28.70
N ARG A 99 -16.19 2.87 -29.13
CA ARG A 99 -15.71 3.61 -30.31
C ARG A 99 -16.41 3.01 -31.53
N ALA A 100 -17.24 3.82 -32.18
CA ALA A 100 -17.75 3.59 -33.53
C ALA A 100 -16.64 3.73 -34.58
#